data_AF-A0A453HVE9-F1
#
_entry.id   AF-A0A453HVE9-F1
#
_cell.length_a   1.000
_cell.length_b   1.000
_cell.length_c   1.000
_cell.angle_alpha   90.00
_cell.angle_beta   90.00
_cell.angle_gamma   90.00
#
_symmetry.space_group_name_H-M   'P 1'
#
loop_
_entity.id
_entity.type
_entity.pdbx_description
1 polymer ?
#
loop_
_entity_poly.entity_id
_entity_poly.type
_entity_poly.pdbx_seq_one_letter_code
_entity_poly.pdbx_strand_id
1 'polypeptide(L)' 'MHLSENEGIEGVRFAVTGGQGFVSAALCLELIRRGALQVCSLDDSTCVSAPLGPSSSSTSASASSKAMREVDGHG' A
#
# COMPACT_ATOMS: atom_id res chain seq x y z
N MET A 1 -27.48 -13.79 10.99
CA MET A 1 -26.26 -13.22 11.62
C MET A 1 -26.04 -11.87 10.97
N HIS A 2 -25.92 -10.80 11.75
CA HIS A 2 -25.64 -9.45 11.24
C HIS A 2 -24.23 -9.11 11.70
N LEU A 3 -23.28 -9.14 10.78
CA LEU A 3 -21.88 -8.84 11.05
C LEU A 3 -21.63 -7.36 10.81
N SER A 4 -20.72 -6.77 11.57
CA SER A 4 -20.26 -5.39 11.32
C SER A 4 -19.50 -5.32 10.00
N GLU A 5 -19.60 -4.22 9.26
CA GLU A 5 -18.80 -3.98 8.03
C GLU A 5 -17.28 -4.08 8.24
N ASN A 6 -16.85 -3.91 9.49
CA ASN A 6 -15.45 -3.89 9.89
C ASN A 6 -15.03 -5.18 10.62
N GLU A 7 -15.96 -6.12 10.79
CA GLU A 7 -15.68 -7.38 11.47
C GLU A 7 -14.57 -8.14 10.74
N GLY A 8 -13.52 -8.51 11.49
CA GLY A 8 -12.32 -9.15 10.94
C GLY A 8 -11.30 -8.20 10.30
N ILE A 9 -11.52 -6.88 10.37
CA ILE A 9 -10.60 -5.87 9.82
C ILE A 9 -10.04 -4.95 10.92
N GLU A 10 -10.90 -4.44 11.81
CA GLU A 10 -10.46 -3.55 12.89
C GLU A 10 -9.38 -4.21 13.77
N GLY A 11 -8.23 -3.54 13.92
CA GLY A 11 -7.11 -4.03 14.73
C GLY A 11 -6.28 -5.16 14.09
N VAL A 12 -6.60 -5.58 12.86
CA VAL A 12 -5.92 -6.68 12.17
C VAL A 12 -4.80 -6.17 11.27
N ARG A 13 -3.72 -6.95 11.14
CA ARG A 13 -2.62 -6.68 10.21
C ARG A 13 -2.82 -7.46 8.91
N PHE A 14 -2.67 -6.78 7.78
CA PHE A 14 -2.82 -7.36 6.45
C PHE A 14 -1.51 -7.31 5.67
N ALA A 15 -1.28 -8.36 4.87
CA ALA A 15 -0.28 -8.37 3.81
C ALA A 15 -1.02 -8.49 2.47
N VAL A 16 -0.75 -7.58 1.54
CA VAL A 16 -1.39 -7.52 0.22
C VAL A 16 -0.33 -7.80 -0.84
N THR A 17 -0.44 -8.94 -1.52
CA THR A 17 0.46 -9.34 -2.60
C THR A 17 0.01 -8.75 -3.95
N GLY A 18 0.95 -8.47 -4.86
CA GLY A 18 0.63 -7.79 -6.13
C GLY A 18 0.17 -6.35 -5.88
N GLY A 19 0.78 -5.73 -4.87
CA GLY A 19 0.32 -4.50 -4.26
C GLY A 19 0.58 -3.23 -5.08
N GLN A 20 1.30 -3.33 -6.20
CA GLN A 20 1.58 -2.19 -7.07
C GLN A 20 0.47 -1.90 -8.11
N GLY A 21 -0.57 -2.74 -8.18
CA GLY A 21 -1.71 -2.54 -9.07
C GLY A 21 -2.77 -1.59 -8.51
N PHE A 22 -3.54 -0.96 -9.41
CA PHE A 22 -4.64 -0.05 -9.07
C PHE A 22 -5.66 -0.65 -8.09
N VAL A 23 -6.07 -1.91 -8.33
CA VAL A 23 -7.05 -2.61 -7.50
C VAL A 23 -6.50 -2.83 -6.09
N SER A 24 -5.26 -3.29 -5.98
CA SER A 24 -4.60 -3.55 -4.69
C SER A 24 -4.38 -2.26 -3.89
N ALA A 25 -4.06 -1.15 -4.57
CA ALA A 25 -3.93 0.16 -3.92
C ALA A 25 -5.27 0.64 -3.32
N ALA A 26 -6.37 0.49 -4.07
CA ALA A 26 -7.71 0.79 -3.57
C ALA A 26 -8.11 -0.11 -2.39
N LEU A 27 -7.78 -1.40 -2.47
CA LEU A 27 -8.00 -2.35 -1.37
C LEU A 27 -7.21 -1.97 -0.11
N CYS A 28 -5.92 -1.63 -0.26
CA CYS A 28 -5.09 -1.20 0.87
C CYS A 28 -5.70 0.03 1.57
N LEU A 29 -6.19 1.00 0.78
CA LEU A 29 -6.84 2.19 1.30
C LEU A 29 -8.12 1.83 2.09
N GLU A 30 -8.96 0.95 1.54
CA GLU A 30 -10.21 0.55 2.17
C GLU A 30 -9.98 -0.24 3.47
N LEU A 31 -8.95 -1.09 3.52
CA LEU A 31 -8.56 -1.79 4.76
C LEU A 31 -8.18 -0.82 5.88
N ILE A 32 -7.40 0.23 5.56
CA ILE A 32 -7.06 1.27 6.53
C ILE A 32 -8.32 2.04 6.95
N ARG A 33 -9.21 2.36 6.00
CA ARG A 33 -10.45 3.08 6.29
C ARG A 33 -11.39 2.31 7.22
N ARG A 34 -11.31 0.98 7.20
CA ARG A 34 -12.04 0.06 8.08
C ARG A 34 -11.29 -0.31 9.36
N GLY A 35 -10.19 0.36 9.66
CA GLY A 35 -9.50 0.24 10.96
C GLY A 35 -8.46 -0.87 11.04
N ALA A 36 -7.92 -1.34 9.91
CA ALA A 36 -6.75 -2.21 9.92
C ALA A 36 -5.61 -1.58 10.74
N LEU A 37 -4.97 -2.39 11.60
CA LEU A 37 -3.84 -1.95 12.42
C LEU A 37 -2.61 -1.64 11.56
N GLN A 38 -2.40 -2.41 10.51
CA GLN A 38 -1.29 -2.25 9.57
C GLN A 38 -1.65 -2.92 8.24
N VAL A 39 -1.25 -2.31 7.13
CA VAL A 39 -1.35 -2.91 5.80
C VAL A 39 0.02 -2.85 5.14
N CYS A 40 0.59 -4.01 4.83
CA CYS A 40 1.86 -4.15 4.14
C CYS A 40 1.60 -4.57 2.69
N SER A 41 1.90 -3.69 1.74
CA SER A 41 1.84 -3.98 0.31
C SER A 41 3.17 -4.63 -0.12
N LEU A 42 3.09 -5.83 -0.67
CA LEU A 42 4.21 -6.65 -1.12
C LEU A 42 4.07 -6.91 -2.62
N ASP A 43 5.15 -6.74 -3.36
CA ASP A 43 5.15 -6.91 -4.81
C ASP A 43 6.42 -7.64 -5.24
N ASP A 44 6.27 -8.86 -5.75
CA ASP A 44 7.33 -9.59 -6.44
C ASP A 44 7.24 -9.23 -7.91
N SER A 45 8.04 -8.24 -8.33
CA SER A 45 8.10 -7.79 -9.72
C SER A 45 8.66 -8.90 -10.62
N THR A 46 7.78 -9.79 -11.09
CA THR A 46 8.11 -10.85 -12.04
C THR A 46 7.31 -10.65 -13.32
N CYS A 47 8.05 -10.67 -14.44
CA CYS A 47 7.67 -10.36 -15.82
C CYS A 47 6.19 -10.06 -16.13
N VAL A 48 5.93 -8.79 -16.49
CA VAL A 48 4.71 -8.41 -17.21
C VAL A 48 4.89 -8.70 -18.70
N SER A 49 4.00 -9.48 -19.29
CA SER A 49 3.86 -9.50 -20.75
C SER A 49 3.26 -8.17 -21.17
N ALA A 50 4.08 -7.31 -21.79
CA ALA A 50 3.63 -6.02 -22.30
C ALA A 50 2.45 -6.21 -23.28
N PRO A 51 1.41 -5.37 -23.24
CA PRO A 51 0.52 -5.22 -24.39
C PRO A 51 1.37 -4.77 -25.58
N LEU A 52 1.23 -5.44 -26.73
CA LEU A 52 1.85 -5.04 -27.99
C LEU A 52 1.33 -3.63 -28.38
N GLY A 53 1.98 -2.57 -27.89
CA GLY A 53 1.64 -1.18 -28.13
C GLY A 53 2.63 -0.21 -27.46
N PRO A 54 2.85 0.99 -28.02
CA PRO A 54 3.90 1.89 -27.54
C PRO A 54 3.59 2.38 -26.13
N SER A 55 4.40 1.93 -25.17
CA SER A 55 4.25 2.23 -23.75
C SER A 55 4.80 3.62 -23.44
N SER A 56 3.93 4.56 -23.08
CA SER A 56 4.34 5.78 -22.37
C SER A 56 4.69 5.40 -20.94
N SER A 57 5.98 5.46 -20.63
CA SER A 57 6.56 5.15 -19.32
C SER A 57 5.92 6.01 -18.22
N SER A 58 5.19 5.38 -17.30
CA SER A 58 4.78 5.98 -16.03
C SER A 58 5.76 5.53 -14.95
N THR A 59 6.70 6.41 -14.60
CA THR A 59 7.57 6.25 -13.43
C THR A 59 6.73 6.31 -12.15
N SER A 60 6.67 5.22 -11.39
CA SER A 60 6.13 5.20 -10.02
C SER A 60 7.23 5.61 -9.04
N ALA A 61 7.06 6.77 -8.40
CA ALA A 61 7.95 7.23 -7.35
C ALA A 61 7.71 6.41 -6.07
N SER A 62 8.73 5.69 -5.63
CA SER A 62 8.78 5.10 -4.28
C SER A 62 8.91 6.24 -3.25
N ALA A 63 7.88 6.45 -2.44
CA ALA A 63 7.92 7.38 -1.31
C ALA A 63 8.79 6.77 -0.20
N SER A 64 10.08 7.12 -0.18
CA SER A 64 10.97 6.80 0.92
C SER A 64 10.63 7.73 2.10
N SER A 65 10.10 7.19 3.19
CA SER A 65 9.83 7.93 4.42
C SER A 65 11.14 8.47 5.00
N LYS A 66 11.44 9.75 4.80
CA LYS A 66 12.54 10.42 5.49
C LYS A 66 12.13 10.63 6.95
N ALA A 67 12.65 9.80 7.86
CA ALA A 67 12.54 10.03 9.29
C ALA A 67 13.15 11.39 9.63
N MET A 68 12.34 12.30 10.18
CA MET A 68 12.79 13.59 10.68
C MET A 68 13.46 13.33 12.04
N ARG A 69 14.77 13.55 12.14
CA ARG A 69 15.41 13.75 13.44
C ARG A 69 15.57 15.24 13.65
N GLU A 70 14.79 15.74 14.59
CA GLU A 70 14.99 17.00 15.30
C GLU A 70 16.42 17.00 15.87
N VAL A 71 17.22 17.99 15.47
CA VAL A 71 18.53 18.26 16.09
C VAL A 71 18.30 19.39 17.08
N ASP A 72 18.45 19.03 18.35
CA ASP A 72 18.40 19.88 19.52
C ASP A 72 19.36 21.08 19.36
N GLY A 73 18.82 22.29 19.52
CA GLY A 73 19.56 23.53 19.42
C GLY A 73 20.41 23.77 20.65
N HIS A 74 21.71 23.94 20.45
CA HIS A 74 22.59 24.62 21.40
C HIS A 74 23.55 25.54 20.64
N GLY A 75 23.49 26.82 20.97
CA GLY A 75 24.32 27.90 20.42
C GLY A 75 23.68 29.26 20.66
#